data_AF-A0A524NL20-F1
#
_entry.id   AF-A0A524NL20-F1
#
_cell.length_a   1.000
_cell.length_b   1.000
_cell.length_c   1.000
_cell.angle_alpha   90.00
_cell.angle_beta   90.00
_cell.angle_gamma   90.00
#
_symmetry.space_group_name_H-M   'P 1'
#
loop_
_entity.id
_entity.type
_entity.pdbx_description
1 polymer ?
#
loop_
_entity_poly.entity_id
_entity_poly.type
_entity_poly.pdbx_seq_one_letter_code
_entity_poly.pdbx_strand_id
1 'polypeptide(L)'
;MLFDATELSFTASGNWQDLFHAIKKFGLIYEVYKDNGLWVKIDGPGSLFKLTRRYGVGIAKLLPIIVANPEWTVRAKVLWRFTNEICDFKLENQKHSSLLKKQRLPTLTYDSYIEEDFASKFQALTTGWSLIREPEPVTAGKHVIIPDFSLEKAGIKIYLETVGFWTEDYLLRKIEKLKHVEVKMLLLVNDALACEKLSALEKRPQLNFIYYRDKISLAPILRYLETKFEDVKSKEIKLLEGLSIRFTEPVIAFREFAARIGVSAEAARAFLAVSPPSGYVALADILVSNEKLLQIGDKIRVAISQSGKLALKEAAKIIEEEGVDDSANVLTMLGYRIRWHGINSEQAEVSVDPKNYSE
;
A
#
# COMPACT_ATOMS: atom_id res chain seq x y z
N MET A 1 -22.79 -16.90 -28.71
CA MET A 1 -21.54 -17.55 -29.11
C MET A 1 -20.55 -17.62 -27.95
N LEU A 2 -20.02 -16.50 -27.42
CA LEU A 2 -19.05 -16.57 -26.30
C LEU A 2 -19.57 -17.19 -25.00
N PHE A 3 -20.89 -17.25 -24.79
CA PHE A 3 -21.49 -18.00 -23.67
C PHE A 3 -21.19 -19.51 -23.69
N ASP A 4 -20.86 -20.05 -24.86
CA ASP A 4 -20.50 -21.45 -25.08
C ASP A 4 -18.99 -21.64 -25.29
N ALA A 5 -18.18 -20.62 -24.96
CA ALA A 5 -16.74 -20.69 -25.07
C ALA A 5 -16.13 -21.62 -24.01
N THR A 6 -15.29 -22.54 -24.45
CA THR A 6 -14.47 -23.44 -23.62
C THR A 6 -13.06 -22.91 -23.37
N GLU A 7 -12.64 -21.88 -24.11
CA GLU A 7 -11.37 -21.18 -23.93
C GLU A 7 -11.50 -19.80 -24.56
N LEU A 8 -10.89 -18.79 -23.96
CA LEU A 8 -10.76 -17.45 -24.53
C LEU A 8 -9.30 -17.03 -24.40
N SER A 9 -8.69 -16.55 -25.47
CA SER A 9 -7.41 -15.87 -25.43
C SER A 9 -7.53 -14.49 -26.07
N PHE A 10 -6.82 -13.51 -25.51
CA PHE A 10 -6.86 -12.16 -26.03
C PHE A 10 -5.56 -11.40 -25.82
N THR A 11 -5.41 -10.35 -26.62
CA THR A 11 -4.43 -9.28 -26.41
C THR A 11 -5.18 -7.96 -26.34
N ALA A 12 -4.64 -7.02 -25.58
CA ALA A 12 -5.12 -5.65 -25.51
C ALA A 12 -3.90 -4.71 -25.49
N SER A 13 -4.06 -3.45 -25.90
CA SER A 13 -2.98 -2.46 -25.81
C SER A 13 -2.88 -1.77 -24.45
N GLY A 14 -3.89 -1.90 -23.58
CA GLY A 14 -3.94 -1.18 -22.31
C GLY A 14 -5.06 -1.63 -21.39
N ASN A 15 -5.42 -0.74 -20.46
CA ASN A 15 -6.47 -0.94 -19.47
C ASN A 15 -6.37 -2.25 -18.65
N TRP A 16 -5.15 -2.61 -18.30
CA TRP A 16 -4.86 -3.90 -17.66
C TRP A 16 -5.50 -4.04 -16.29
N GLN A 17 -5.54 -2.96 -15.51
CA GLN A 17 -6.17 -2.93 -14.19
C GLN A 17 -7.64 -3.35 -14.31
N ASP A 18 -8.46 -2.64 -15.07
CA ASP A 18 -9.87 -2.99 -15.25
C ASP A 18 -10.08 -4.39 -15.85
N LEU A 19 -9.20 -4.84 -16.75
CA LEU A 19 -9.28 -6.17 -17.34
C LEU A 19 -9.05 -7.26 -16.29
N PHE A 20 -7.99 -7.14 -15.50
CA PHE A 20 -7.66 -8.16 -14.50
C PHE A 20 -8.59 -8.09 -13.29
N HIS A 21 -9.02 -6.89 -12.90
CA HIS A 21 -10.13 -6.69 -11.99
C HIS A 21 -11.36 -7.47 -12.44
N ALA A 22 -11.81 -7.28 -13.68
CA ALA A 22 -12.98 -7.97 -14.19
C ALA A 22 -12.80 -9.49 -14.27
N ILE A 23 -11.61 -9.96 -14.66
CA ILE A 23 -11.27 -11.39 -14.68
C ILE A 23 -11.40 -11.99 -13.27
N LYS A 24 -10.82 -11.34 -12.25
CA LYS A 24 -10.89 -11.75 -10.85
C LYS A 24 -12.33 -11.70 -10.32
N LYS A 25 -13.04 -10.59 -10.53
CA LYS A 25 -14.46 -10.41 -10.20
C LYS A 25 -15.38 -11.48 -10.78
N PHE A 26 -15.12 -11.89 -12.02
CA PHE A 26 -15.91 -12.92 -12.70
C PHE A 26 -15.50 -14.34 -12.32
N GLY A 27 -14.48 -14.51 -11.47
CA GLY A 27 -13.96 -15.81 -11.03
C GLY A 27 -13.37 -16.60 -12.20
N LEU A 28 -12.81 -15.92 -13.19
CA LEU A 28 -12.22 -16.55 -14.37
C LEU A 28 -10.79 -17.01 -14.04
N ILE A 29 -10.49 -18.25 -14.40
CA ILE A 29 -9.15 -18.80 -14.38
C ILE A 29 -8.39 -18.27 -15.58
N TYR A 30 -7.25 -17.64 -15.32
CA TYR A 30 -6.46 -17.03 -16.37
C TYR A 30 -4.97 -17.30 -16.21
N GLU A 31 -4.25 -17.15 -17.31
CA GLU A 31 -2.81 -17.19 -17.42
C GLU A 31 -2.35 -16.04 -18.29
N VAL A 32 -1.27 -15.39 -17.88
CA VAL A 32 -0.71 -14.26 -18.61
C VAL A 32 0.70 -14.63 -19.06
N TYR A 33 0.96 -14.33 -20.33
CA TYR A 33 2.21 -14.60 -21.01
C TYR A 33 2.73 -13.29 -21.58
N LYS A 34 4.06 -13.15 -21.63
CA LYS A 34 4.72 -12.00 -22.24
C LYS A 34 5.29 -12.42 -23.60
N ASP A 35 4.69 -11.91 -24.67
CA ASP A 35 5.10 -12.15 -26.06
C ASP A 35 4.79 -10.92 -26.93
N ASN A 36 5.79 -10.02 -27.13
CA ASN A 36 5.64 -8.69 -27.77
C ASN A 36 4.50 -7.80 -27.19
N GLY A 37 3.94 -8.19 -26.05
CA GLY A 37 2.76 -7.65 -25.38
C GLY A 37 2.26 -8.63 -24.32
N LEU A 38 1.17 -8.31 -23.63
CA LEU A 38 0.52 -9.25 -22.71
C LEU A 38 -0.51 -10.08 -23.47
N TRP A 39 -0.29 -11.39 -23.50
CA TRP A 39 -1.24 -12.36 -24.01
C TRP A 39 -1.92 -13.05 -22.84
N VAL A 40 -3.23 -12.88 -22.75
CA VAL A 40 -4.04 -13.42 -21.65
C VAL A 40 -4.84 -14.60 -22.18
N LYS A 41 -4.66 -15.76 -21.54
CA LYS A 41 -5.46 -16.95 -21.76
C LYS A 41 -6.41 -17.11 -20.58
N ILE A 42 -7.68 -17.28 -20.86
CA ILE A 42 -8.70 -17.70 -19.92
C ILE A 42 -9.06 -19.13 -20.28
N ASP A 43 -8.70 -20.05 -19.39
CA ASP A 43 -9.14 -21.43 -19.52
C ASP A 43 -10.65 -21.47 -19.26
N GLY A 44 -11.44 -22.15 -20.10
CA GLY A 44 -12.86 -22.34 -19.82
C GLY A 44 -13.09 -23.50 -18.86
N PRO A 45 -14.35 -23.73 -18.45
CA PRO A 45 -14.67 -24.86 -17.58
C PRO A 45 -14.29 -26.15 -18.28
N GLY A 46 -14.48 -26.28 -19.59
CA GLY A 46 -14.35 -27.53 -20.34
C GLY A 46 -12.98 -28.24 -20.27
N SER A 47 -11.90 -27.57 -19.84
CA SER A 47 -10.61 -28.20 -19.57
C SER A 47 -10.49 -28.82 -18.17
N LEU A 48 -11.40 -28.49 -17.24
CA LEU A 48 -11.39 -28.98 -15.85
C LEU A 48 -12.75 -29.49 -15.33
N PHE A 49 -13.91 -28.98 -15.77
CA PHE A 49 -15.27 -29.42 -15.40
C PHE A 49 -16.33 -29.06 -16.47
N LYS A 50 -17.45 -29.81 -16.51
CA LYS A 50 -18.64 -29.54 -17.35
C LYS A 50 -18.88 -28.04 -17.55
N LEU A 51 -18.99 -27.59 -18.81
CA LEU A 51 -19.36 -26.23 -19.22
C LEU A 51 -20.45 -25.64 -18.32
N THR A 52 -20.08 -24.83 -17.32
CA THR A 52 -21.07 -24.14 -16.51
C THR A 52 -21.47 -22.86 -17.23
N ARG A 53 -22.78 -22.69 -17.49
CA ARG A 53 -23.35 -21.47 -18.09
C ARG A 53 -22.88 -20.20 -17.37
N ARG A 54 -22.61 -20.29 -16.06
CA ARG A 54 -22.10 -19.20 -15.21
C ARG A 54 -20.72 -18.71 -15.64
N TYR A 55 -19.82 -19.61 -16.02
CA TYR A 55 -18.48 -19.23 -16.46
C TYR A 55 -18.48 -18.64 -17.86
N GLY A 56 -19.27 -19.21 -18.78
CA GLY A 56 -19.47 -18.63 -20.12
C GLY A 56 -20.07 -17.21 -20.07
N VAL A 57 -20.92 -16.93 -19.07
CA VAL A 57 -21.40 -15.56 -18.79
C VAL A 57 -20.25 -14.65 -18.35
N GLY A 58 -19.32 -15.13 -17.52
CA GLY A 58 -18.12 -14.38 -17.13
C GLY A 58 -17.25 -14.02 -18.34
N ILE A 59 -16.96 -14.99 -19.21
CA ILE A 59 -16.24 -14.78 -20.47
C ILE A 59 -16.95 -13.73 -21.35
N ALA A 60 -18.27 -13.84 -21.51
CA ALA A 60 -19.05 -12.91 -22.30
C ALA A 60 -19.06 -11.48 -21.71
N LYS A 61 -19.09 -11.35 -20.37
CA LYS A 61 -19.01 -10.06 -19.67
C LYS A 61 -17.62 -9.41 -19.77
N LEU A 62 -16.58 -10.18 -20.04
CA LEU A 62 -15.22 -9.65 -20.23
C LEU A 62 -15.04 -9.00 -21.62
N LEU A 63 -15.74 -9.51 -22.65
CA LEU A 63 -15.58 -9.02 -24.02
C LEU A 63 -15.75 -7.48 -24.14
N PRO A 64 -16.79 -6.82 -23.57
CA PRO A 64 -16.93 -5.37 -23.61
C PRO A 64 -15.71 -4.59 -23.08
N ILE A 65 -15.02 -5.15 -22.09
CA ILE A 65 -13.85 -4.53 -21.43
C ILE A 65 -12.62 -4.67 -22.33
N ILE A 66 -12.46 -5.82 -22.99
CA ILE A 66 -11.37 -6.06 -23.95
C ILE A 66 -11.52 -5.09 -25.13
N VAL A 67 -12.71 -5.01 -25.73
CA VAL A 67 -12.96 -4.23 -26.97
C VAL A 67 -13.03 -2.72 -26.74
N ALA A 68 -13.04 -2.27 -25.48
CA ALA A 68 -12.89 -0.87 -25.11
C ALA A 68 -11.46 -0.34 -25.40
N ASN A 69 -10.48 -1.24 -25.52
CA ASN A 69 -9.09 -0.87 -25.81
C ASN A 69 -8.89 -0.39 -27.25
N PRO A 70 -7.89 0.47 -27.51
CA PRO A 70 -7.54 0.91 -28.86
C PRO A 70 -7.16 -0.24 -29.79
N GLU A 71 -6.28 -1.14 -29.37
CA GLU A 71 -5.90 -2.34 -30.11
C GLU A 71 -6.20 -3.59 -29.29
N TRP A 72 -6.82 -4.57 -29.94
CA TRP A 72 -7.19 -5.84 -29.32
C TRP A 72 -7.39 -6.94 -30.35
N THR A 73 -7.12 -8.17 -29.91
CA THR A 73 -7.53 -9.39 -30.63
C THR A 73 -8.12 -10.37 -29.63
N VAL A 74 -9.16 -11.09 -30.05
CA VAL A 74 -9.84 -12.11 -29.24
C VAL A 74 -9.95 -13.38 -30.06
N ARG A 75 -9.57 -14.52 -29.48
CA ARG A 75 -9.77 -15.85 -30.02
C ARG A 75 -10.49 -16.69 -28.98
N ALA A 76 -11.57 -17.35 -29.37
CA ALA A 76 -12.30 -18.24 -28.49
C ALA A 76 -12.47 -19.59 -29.15
N LYS A 77 -12.39 -20.66 -28.35
CA LYS A 77 -12.84 -21.99 -28.74
C LYS A 77 -14.28 -22.12 -28.28
N VAL A 78 -15.22 -22.32 -29.19
CA VAL A 78 -16.66 -22.34 -28.89
C VAL A 78 -17.22 -23.71 -29.21
N LEU A 79 -17.90 -24.33 -28.24
CA LEU A 79 -18.60 -25.59 -28.48
C LEU A 79 -19.89 -25.31 -29.26
N TRP A 80 -19.95 -25.77 -30.49
CA TRP A 80 -21.12 -25.67 -31.34
C TRP A 80 -22.14 -26.76 -31.00
N ARG A 81 -23.19 -26.41 -30.27
CA ARG A 81 -24.15 -27.38 -29.72
C ARG A 81 -24.91 -28.22 -30.75
N PHE A 82 -25.02 -27.74 -32.00
CA PHE A 82 -25.74 -28.49 -33.04
C PHE A 82 -24.91 -29.64 -33.63
N THR A 83 -23.57 -29.51 -33.65
CA THR A 83 -22.66 -30.52 -34.21
C THR A 83 -21.77 -31.17 -33.15
N ASN A 84 -21.76 -30.65 -31.91
CA ASN A 84 -20.83 -31.01 -30.83
C ASN A 84 -19.34 -30.81 -31.19
N GLU A 85 -19.05 -29.96 -32.16
CA GLU A 85 -17.69 -29.63 -32.57
C GLU A 85 -17.19 -28.35 -31.89
N ILE A 86 -15.87 -28.25 -31.72
CA ILE A 86 -15.24 -27.02 -31.23
C ILE A 86 -14.86 -26.18 -32.45
N CYS A 87 -15.45 -24.99 -32.56
CA CYS A 87 -15.13 -24.03 -33.60
C CYS A 87 -14.20 -22.93 -33.07
N ASP A 88 -13.25 -22.51 -33.89
CA ASP A 88 -12.44 -21.33 -33.62
C ASP A 88 -13.21 -20.06 -34.01
N PHE A 89 -13.40 -19.18 -33.04
CA PHE A 89 -14.01 -17.88 -33.22
C PHE A 89 -12.95 -16.80 -33.02
N LYS A 90 -12.82 -15.88 -33.98
CA LYS A 90 -11.78 -14.84 -33.96
C LYS A 90 -12.40 -13.46 -34.20
N LEU A 91 -12.04 -12.52 -33.35
CA LEU A 91 -12.34 -11.10 -33.51
C LEU A 91 -11.03 -10.30 -33.46
N GLU A 92 -10.98 -9.27 -34.28
CA GLU A 92 -9.81 -8.39 -34.43
C GLU A 92 -10.30 -6.96 -34.55
N ASN A 93 -9.64 -6.04 -33.84
CA ASN A 93 -9.97 -4.61 -33.81
C ASN A 93 -10.16 -4.02 -35.21
N GLN A 94 -9.20 -4.25 -36.11
CA GLN A 94 -9.19 -3.69 -37.48
C GLN A 94 -10.39 -4.11 -38.33
N LYS A 95 -11.01 -5.25 -38.05
CA LYS A 95 -12.11 -5.81 -38.86
C LYS A 95 -13.48 -5.67 -38.20
N HIS A 96 -13.54 -5.67 -36.87
CA HIS A 96 -14.80 -5.87 -36.13
C HIS A 96 -15.13 -4.74 -35.15
N SER A 97 -14.25 -3.75 -34.96
CA SER A 97 -14.48 -2.65 -34.01
C SER A 97 -15.76 -1.86 -34.30
N SER A 98 -16.13 -1.65 -35.57
CA SER A 98 -17.35 -0.95 -35.97
C SER A 98 -18.64 -1.69 -35.60
N LEU A 99 -18.58 -3.00 -35.37
CA LEU A 99 -19.72 -3.85 -35.01
C LEU A 99 -19.96 -3.91 -33.49
N LEU A 100 -19.02 -3.38 -32.70
CA LEU A 100 -18.99 -3.55 -31.24
C LEU A 100 -19.12 -2.20 -30.55
N LYS A 101 -20.15 -2.06 -29.69
CA LYS A 101 -20.32 -0.85 -28.89
C LYS A 101 -19.24 -0.80 -27.81
N LYS A 102 -18.43 0.27 -27.83
CA LYS A 102 -17.53 0.61 -26.72
C LYS A 102 -18.38 0.98 -25.51
N GLN A 103 -18.36 0.17 -24.45
CA GLN A 103 -19.01 0.52 -23.19
C GLN A 103 -18.07 1.33 -22.30
N ARG A 104 -18.64 2.18 -21.43
CA ARG A 104 -17.89 2.78 -20.32
C ARG A 104 -17.49 1.66 -19.36
N LEU A 105 -16.23 1.68 -18.96
CA LEU A 105 -15.66 0.72 -18.03
C LEU A 105 -16.32 0.91 -16.65
N PRO A 106 -16.70 -0.19 -15.98
CA PRO A 106 -17.23 -0.10 -14.62
C PRO A 106 -16.16 0.42 -13.66
N THR A 107 -16.57 1.16 -12.62
CA THR A 107 -15.68 1.57 -11.53
C THR A 107 -15.14 0.36 -10.76
N LEU A 108 -13.85 0.40 -10.40
CA LEU A 108 -13.16 -0.63 -9.63
C LEU A 108 -13.82 -0.82 -8.25
N THR A 109 -14.51 -1.94 -8.05
CA THR A 109 -15.02 -2.40 -6.73
C THR A 109 -14.03 -3.41 -6.13
N TYR A 110 -14.18 -3.91 -4.91
CA TYR A 110 -13.36 -5.04 -4.45
C TYR A 110 -13.87 -6.38 -4.98
N ASP A 111 -12.96 -7.34 -5.20
CA ASP A 111 -13.31 -8.67 -5.73
C ASP A 111 -13.65 -9.66 -4.63
N SER A 112 -13.09 -9.46 -3.44
CA SER A 112 -13.42 -10.22 -2.25
C SER A 112 -13.66 -9.31 -1.04
N TYR A 113 -14.58 -9.74 -0.16
CA TYR A 113 -14.77 -9.10 1.15
C TYR A 113 -13.46 -9.06 1.96
N ILE A 114 -12.58 -10.05 1.76
CA ILE A 114 -11.30 -10.16 2.45
C ILE A 114 -10.34 -9.04 2.01
N GLU A 115 -10.24 -8.77 0.71
CA GLU A 115 -9.44 -7.67 0.15
C GLU A 115 -9.97 -6.30 0.56
N GLU A 116 -11.30 -6.13 0.53
CA GLU A 116 -11.97 -4.90 0.95
C GLU A 116 -11.72 -4.60 2.43
N ASP A 117 -11.97 -5.58 3.29
CA ASP A 117 -11.74 -5.50 4.73
C ASP A 117 -10.26 -5.20 5.03
N PHE A 118 -9.33 -5.85 4.33
CA PHE A 118 -7.90 -5.60 4.46
C PHE A 118 -7.54 -4.16 4.07
N ALA A 119 -7.92 -3.72 2.86
CA ALA A 119 -7.53 -2.42 2.34
C ALA A 119 -8.11 -1.27 3.18
N SER A 120 -9.38 -1.37 3.57
CA SER A 120 -10.05 -0.41 4.45
C SER A 120 -9.32 -0.26 5.79
N LYS A 121 -9.04 -1.39 6.47
CA LYS A 121 -8.33 -1.36 7.74
C LYS A 121 -6.90 -0.87 7.61
N PHE A 122 -6.20 -1.23 6.54
CA PHE A 122 -4.82 -0.80 6.32
C PHE A 122 -4.74 0.72 6.13
N GLN A 123 -5.63 1.29 5.32
CA GLN A 123 -5.70 2.73 5.08
C GLN A 123 -6.04 3.52 6.35
N ALA A 124 -6.90 2.98 7.22
CA ALA A 124 -7.28 3.61 8.48
C ALA A 124 -6.11 3.79 9.48
N LEU A 125 -5.03 3.02 9.36
CA LEU A 125 -3.90 3.05 10.30
C LEU A 125 -2.82 4.09 9.98
N THR A 126 -2.91 4.81 8.85
CA THR A 126 -1.96 5.89 8.47
C THR A 126 -0.47 5.51 8.65
N THR A 127 -0.08 4.34 8.15
CA THR A 127 1.24 3.71 8.42
C THR A 127 2.41 4.33 7.64
N GLY A 128 2.13 5.32 6.78
CA GLY A 128 3.07 5.89 5.83
C GLY A 128 3.36 5.00 4.60
N TRP A 129 2.76 3.81 4.51
CA TRP A 129 2.78 2.97 3.33
C TRP A 129 1.61 3.31 2.40
N SER A 130 1.91 3.51 1.12
CA SER A 130 0.90 3.63 0.07
C SER A 130 0.45 2.23 -0.35
N LEU A 131 -0.85 1.95 -0.19
CA LEU A 131 -1.48 0.73 -0.67
C LEU A 131 -2.11 1.00 -2.04
N ILE A 132 -1.58 0.33 -3.06
CA ILE A 132 -2.07 0.40 -4.43
C ILE A 132 -2.71 -0.95 -4.77
N ARG A 133 -3.93 -0.91 -5.29
CA ARG A 133 -4.65 -2.10 -5.77
C ARG A 133 -4.21 -2.46 -7.17
N GLU A 134 -4.16 -3.76 -7.44
CA GLU A 134 -3.87 -4.31 -8.77
C GLU A 134 -2.72 -3.56 -9.46
N PRO A 135 -1.52 -3.58 -8.84
CA PRO A 135 -0.38 -2.85 -9.34
C PRO A 135 0.10 -3.44 -10.67
N GLU A 136 1.17 -2.85 -11.20
CA GLU A 136 1.79 -3.31 -12.43
C GLU A 136 2.11 -4.81 -12.42
N PRO A 137 1.89 -5.51 -13.55
CA PRO A 137 2.18 -6.94 -13.64
C PRO A 137 3.65 -7.27 -13.39
N VAL A 138 3.88 -8.35 -12.65
CA VAL A 138 5.22 -8.84 -12.27
C VAL A 138 5.62 -9.99 -13.18
N THR A 139 6.82 -9.92 -13.76
CA THR A 139 7.36 -11.02 -14.58
C THR A 139 7.78 -12.20 -13.71
N ALA A 140 7.46 -13.40 -14.18
CA ALA A 140 7.80 -14.67 -13.57
C ALA A 140 8.27 -15.66 -14.65
N GLY A 141 9.54 -15.54 -15.06
CA GLY A 141 10.06 -16.24 -16.24
C GLY A 141 9.32 -15.84 -17.51
N LYS A 142 8.72 -16.80 -18.23
CA LYS A 142 7.87 -16.55 -19.42
C LYS A 142 6.43 -16.11 -19.08
N HIS A 143 6.06 -16.22 -17.81
CA HIS A 143 4.72 -15.90 -17.33
C HIS A 143 4.70 -14.54 -16.65
N VAL A 144 3.50 -14.05 -16.40
CA VAL A 144 3.25 -12.82 -15.65
C VAL A 144 2.28 -13.13 -14.51
N ILE A 145 2.59 -12.58 -13.34
CA ILE A 145 1.75 -12.62 -12.13
C ILE A 145 1.20 -11.22 -11.91
N ILE A 146 -0.04 -11.14 -11.42
CA ILE A 146 -0.73 -9.88 -11.20
C ILE A 146 -1.13 -9.82 -9.75
N PRO A 147 -0.31 -9.16 -8.92
CA PRO A 147 -0.53 -9.04 -7.49
C PRO A 147 -1.89 -8.40 -7.19
N ASP A 148 -2.48 -8.72 -6.04
CA ASP A 148 -3.67 -8.03 -5.55
C ASP A 148 -3.36 -6.61 -5.08
N PHE A 149 -2.20 -6.41 -4.45
CA PHE A 149 -1.76 -5.10 -3.98
C PHE A 149 -0.25 -4.88 -4.15
N SER A 150 0.17 -3.62 -4.14
CA SER A 150 1.53 -3.23 -3.76
C SER A 150 1.51 -2.27 -2.58
N LEU A 151 2.49 -2.44 -1.71
CA LEU A 151 2.78 -1.59 -0.57
C LEU A 151 4.08 -0.84 -0.86
N GLU A 152 4.00 0.48 -0.92
CA GLU A 152 5.11 1.35 -1.30
C GLU A 152 5.45 2.37 -0.20
N LYS A 153 6.73 2.47 0.18
CA LYS A 153 7.24 3.45 1.14
C LYS A 153 8.73 3.70 0.91
N ALA A 154 9.15 4.97 0.83
CA ALA A 154 10.56 5.38 0.73
C ALA A 154 11.37 4.57 -0.32
N GLY A 155 10.82 4.43 -1.54
CA GLY A 155 11.45 3.67 -2.63
C GLY A 155 11.40 2.14 -2.50
N ILE A 156 10.90 1.60 -1.38
CA ILE A 156 10.63 0.17 -1.22
C ILE A 156 9.26 -0.14 -1.82
N LYS A 157 9.21 -1.15 -2.68
CA LYS A 157 7.97 -1.74 -3.20
C LYS A 157 7.90 -3.22 -2.81
N ILE A 158 6.81 -3.60 -2.16
CA ILE A 158 6.51 -4.99 -1.78
C ILE A 158 5.17 -5.35 -2.38
N TYR A 159 5.13 -6.42 -3.16
CA TYR A 159 3.88 -6.94 -3.72
C TYR A 159 3.18 -7.84 -2.72
N LEU A 160 1.85 -7.78 -2.69
CA LEU A 160 1.00 -8.62 -1.88
C LEU A 160 0.12 -9.45 -2.81
N GLU A 161 0.09 -10.76 -2.60
CA GLU A 161 -0.76 -11.66 -3.37
C GLU A 161 -1.51 -12.59 -2.42
N THR A 162 -2.83 -12.63 -2.55
CA THR A 162 -3.68 -13.54 -1.80
C THR A 162 -3.78 -14.89 -2.50
N VAL A 163 -3.77 -15.95 -1.71
CA VAL A 163 -3.88 -17.34 -2.15
C VAL A 163 -5.13 -17.93 -1.49
N GLY A 164 -6.26 -17.85 -2.20
CA GLY A 164 -7.60 -18.27 -1.73
C GLY A 164 -8.22 -19.48 -2.45
N PHE A 165 -7.46 -20.18 -3.30
CA PHE A 165 -7.71 -21.44 -4.05
C PHE A 165 -9.09 -21.75 -4.65
N TRP A 166 -9.04 -22.33 -5.85
CA TRP A 166 -10.22 -22.75 -6.61
C TRP A 166 -10.16 -24.23 -7.08
N THR A 167 -8.97 -24.82 -7.33
CA THR A 167 -8.72 -26.26 -7.61
C THR A 167 -7.25 -26.63 -7.40
N GLU A 168 -6.92 -27.91 -7.19
CA GLU A 168 -5.52 -28.35 -6.94
C GLU A 168 -4.61 -28.00 -8.09
N ASP A 169 -5.01 -28.34 -9.31
CA ASP A 169 -4.24 -28.03 -10.51
C ASP A 169 -3.98 -26.53 -10.67
N TYR A 170 -4.94 -25.68 -10.31
CA TYR A 170 -4.76 -24.22 -10.36
C TYR A 170 -3.67 -23.75 -9.39
N LEU A 171 -3.65 -24.29 -8.17
CA LEU A 171 -2.62 -23.97 -7.20
C LEU A 171 -1.25 -24.45 -7.65
N LEU A 172 -1.15 -25.65 -8.23
CA LEU A 172 0.12 -26.17 -8.73
C LEU A 172 0.70 -25.26 -9.82
N ARG A 173 -0.14 -24.79 -10.74
CA ARG A 173 0.29 -23.81 -11.76
C ARG A 173 0.70 -22.48 -11.15
N LYS A 174 -0.03 -21.98 -10.15
CA LYS A 174 0.32 -20.74 -9.43
C LYS A 174 1.67 -20.88 -8.71
N ILE A 175 1.89 -21.99 -8.00
CA ILE A 175 3.15 -22.32 -7.33
C ILE A 175 4.31 -22.33 -8.33
N GLU A 176 4.13 -22.94 -9.50
CA GLU A 176 5.19 -22.98 -10.53
C GLU A 176 5.59 -21.58 -11.00
N LYS A 177 4.61 -20.69 -11.20
CA LYS A 177 4.89 -19.28 -11.55
C LYS A 177 5.62 -18.56 -10.42
N LEU A 178 5.20 -18.76 -9.17
CA LEU A 178 5.83 -18.14 -8.00
C LEU A 178 7.31 -18.54 -7.83
N LYS A 179 7.72 -19.71 -8.31
CA LYS A 179 9.14 -20.13 -8.36
C LYS A 179 10.02 -19.25 -9.25
N HIS A 180 9.46 -18.43 -10.13
CA HIS A 180 10.23 -17.57 -11.03
C HIS A 180 10.08 -16.08 -10.71
N VAL A 181 9.43 -15.72 -9.60
CA VAL A 181 9.35 -14.34 -9.13
C VAL A 181 10.69 -13.88 -8.56
N GLU A 182 11.13 -12.69 -8.97
CA GLU A 182 12.38 -12.06 -8.52
C GLU A 182 12.16 -10.81 -7.66
N VAL A 183 10.93 -10.30 -7.59
CA VAL A 183 10.57 -9.15 -6.75
C VAL A 183 10.21 -9.59 -5.32
N LYS A 184 10.30 -8.66 -4.37
CA LYS A 184 9.82 -8.88 -3.00
C LYS A 184 8.31 -9.08 -3.00
N MET A 185 7.85 -10.24 -2.58
CA MET A 185 6.43 -10.59 -2.55
C MET A 185 6.05 -11.22 -1.21
N LEU A 186 4.94 -10.75 -0.66
CA LEU A 186 4.31 -11.26 0.54
C LEU A 186 3.03 -12.00 0.14
N LEU A 187 3.05 -13.32 0.35
CA LEU A 187 1.93 -14.21 0.06
C LEU A 187 1.05 -14.32 1.29
N LEU A 188 -0.22 -13.94 1.11
CA LEU A 188 -1.26 -14.15 2.11
C LEU A 188 -1.97 -15.45 1.77
N VAL A 189 -1.83 -16.45 2.64
CA VAL A 189 -2.24 -17.83 2.33
C VAL A 189 -3.35 -18.25 3.27
N ASN A 190 -4.46 -18.74 2.72
CA ASN A 190 -5.48 -19.35 3.57
C ASN A 190 -4.89 -20.60 4.24
N ASP A 191 -4.98 -20.71 5.56
CA ASP A 191 -4.42 -21.81 6.33
C ASP A 191 -5.02 -23.17 5.93
N ALA A 192 -6.28 -23.21 5.51
CA ALA A 192 -6.92 -24.40 4.96
C ALA A 192 -6.30 -24.90 3.64
N LEU A 193 -5.46 -24.07 3.01
CA LEU A 193 -4.82 -24.32 1.71
C LEU A 193 -3.29 -24.48 1.84
N ALA A 194 -2.75 -24.43 3.05
CA ALA A 194 -1.33 -24.64 3.31
C ALA A 194 -0.97 -26.13 3.07
N CYS A 195 -0.37 -26.43 1.92
CA CYS A 195 0.07 -27.77 1.56
C CYS A 195 1.60 -27.85 1.45
N GLU A 196 2.16 -29.07 1.45
CA GLU A 196 3.61 -29.34 1.42
C GLU A 196 4.34 -28.59 0.29
N LYS A 197 3.71 -28.51 -0.90
CA LYS A 197 4.28 -27.81 -2.07
C LYS A 197 4.41 -26.30 -1.85
N LEU A 198 3.52 -25.72 -1.05
CA LEU A 198 3.54 -24.31 -0.71
C LEU A 198 4.61 -24.01 0.35
N SER A 199 4.77 -24.90 1.33
CA SER A 199 5.85 -24.83 2.32
C SER A 199 7.24 -24.90 1.66
N ALA A 200 7.38 -25.60 0.54
CA ALA A 200 8.63 -25.61 -0.23
C ALA A 200 9.04 -24.21 -0.75
N LEU A 201 8.07 -23.31 -0.97
CA LEU A 201 8.34 -21.92 -1.38
C LEU A 201 8.82 -21.03 -0.24
N GLU A 202 8.56 -21.38 1.03
CA GLU A 202 9.02 -20.61 2.20
C GLU A 202 10.55 -20.52 2.29
N LYS A 203 11.25 -21.47 1.68
CA LYS A 203 12.72 -21.49 1.61
C LYS A 203 13.30 -20.42 0.68
N ARG A 204 12.45 -19.67 -0.03
CA ARG A 204 12.89 -18.65 -1.00
C ARG A 204 12.88 -17.26 -0.37
N PRO A 205 14.01 -16.52 -0.39
CA PRO A 205 14.13 -15.24 0.33
C PRO A 205 13.19 -14.14 -0.20
N GLN A 206 12.81 -14.19 -1.47
CA GLN A 206 11.92 -13.20 -2.09
C GLN A 206 10.42 -13.43 -1.79
N LEU A 207 10.04 -14.63 -1.33
CA LEU A 207 8.66 -14.98 -0.99
C LEU A 207 8.54 -15.06 0.53
N ASN A 208 7.64 -14.28 1.10
CA ASN A 208 7.32 -14.34 2.53
C ASN A 208 5.86 -14.74 2.70
N PHE A 209 5.53 -15.40 3.80
CA PHE A 209 4.24 -16.02 4.00
C PHE A 209 3.57 -15.48 5.26
N ILE A 210 2.29 -15.14 5.13
CA ILE A 210 1.41 -14.88 6.27
C ILE A 210 0.13 -15.68 6.07
N TYR A 211 -0.17 -16.53 7.04
CA TYR A 211 -1.37 -17.35 7.02
C TYR A 211 -2.57 -16.56 7.53
N TYR A 212 -3.71 -16.75 6.90
CA TYR A 212 -5.01 -16.21 7.31
C TYR A 212 -6.09 -17.29 7.20
N ARG A 213 -7.26 -17.06 7.79
CA ARG A 213 -8.42 -17.97 7.63
C ARG A 213 -9.60 -17.23 7.02
N ASP A 214 -10.31 -16.48 7.85
CA ASP A 214 -11.48 -15.70 7.44
C ASP A 214 -11.15 -14.22 7.18
N LYS A 215 -10.08 -13.71 7.81
CA LYS A 215 -9.64 -12.32 7.74
C LYS A 215 -8.13 -12.22 7.74
N ILE A 216 -7.60 -11.24 7.02
CA ILE A 216 -6.17 -10.92 7.00
C ILE A 216 -5.82 -10.09 8.23
N SER A 217 -4.91 -10.59 9.07
CA SER A 217 -4.41 -9.85 10.23
C SER A 217 -3.37 -8.82 9.80
N LEU A 218 -3.54 -7.57 10.23
CA LEU A 218 -2.61 -6.48 9.89
C LEU A 218 -1.31 -6.57 10.69
N ALA A 219 -1.35 -6.99 11.95
CA ALA A 219 -0.18 -7.02 12.82
C ALA A 219 1.05 -7.76 12.23
N PRO A 220 0.93 -8.99 11.67
CA PRO A 220 2.07 -9.66 11.05
C PRO A 220 2.56 -8.94 9.79
N ILE A 221 1.66 -8.33 9.02
CA ILE A 221 2.02 -7.55 7.82
C ILE A 221 2.82 -6.32 8.23
N LEU A 222 2.36 -5.57 9.24
CA LEU A 222 3.05 -4.37 9.71
C LEU A 222 4.44 -4.67 10.26
N ARG A 223 4.59 -5.74 11.06
CA ARG A 223 5.92 -6.18 11.54
C ARG A 223 6.86 -6.54 10.38
N TYR A 224 6.34 -7.21 9.36
CA TYR A 224 7.12 -7.52 8.17
C TYR A 224 7.57 -6.25 7.44
N LEU A 225 6.65 -5.31 7.22
CA LEU A 225 6.94 -4.03 6.56
C LEU A 225 7.97 -3.21 7.34
N GLU A 226 7.84 -3.14 8.67
CA GLU A 226 8.77 -2.46 9.56
C GLU A 226 10.17 -3.06 9.44
N THR A 227 10.29 -4.39 9.49
CA THR A 227 11.56 -5.09 9.30
C THR A 227 12.21 -4.75 7.95
N LYS A 228 11.42 -4.69 6.87
CA LYS A 228 11.94 -4.34 5.54
C LYS A 228 12.32 -2.88 5.40
N PHE A 229 11.65 -2.00 6.14
CA PHE A 229 11.93 -0.58 6.15
C PHE A 229 13.19 -0.24 6.97
N GLU A 230 13.50 -1.01 8.01
CA GLU A 230 14.66 -0.75 8.88
C GLU A 230 15.99 -0.78 8.11
N ASP A 231 16.11 -1.65 7.10
CA ASP A 231 17.29 -1.70 6.21
C ASP A 231 17.46 -0.39 5.42
N VAL A 232 16.36 0.22 4.99
CA VAL A 232 16.39 1.48 4.23
C VAL A 232 16.63 2.64 5.16
N LYS A 233 15.92 2.70 6.29
CA LYS A 233 16.13 3.70 7.33
C LYS A 233 17.59 3.75 7.79
N SER A 234 18.21 2.59 8.02
CA SER A 234 19.63 2.50 8.39
C SER A 234 20.57 3.07 7.32
N LYS A 235 20.26 2.88 6.03
CA LYS A 235 21.05 3.45 4.93
C LYS A 235 20.84 4.96 4.82
N GLU A 236 19.61 5.43 4.99
CA GLU A 236 19.28 6.85 4.99
C GLU A 236 19.93 7.59 6.16
N ILE A 237 19.97 7.00 7.35
CA ILE A 237 20.69 7.59 8.50
C ILE A 237 22.18 7.72 8.21
N LYS A 238 22.83 6.68 7.66
CA LYS A 238 24.24 6.75 7.25
C LYS A 238 24.50 7.81 6.19
N LEU A 239 23.56 8.02 5.28
CA LEU A 239 23.62 9.11 4.31
C LEU A 239 23.61 10.46 5.03
N LEU A 240 22.71 10.65 5.99
CA LEU A 240 22.61 11.88 6.79
C LEU A 240 23.88 12.16 7.61
N GLU A 241 24.48 11.13 8.22
CA GLU A 241 25.74 11.23 8.96
C GLU A 241 26.91 11.76 8.10
N GLY A 242 26.89 11.47 6.80
CA GLY A 242 27.89 11.96 5.85
C GLY A 242 27.69 13.41 5.40
N LEU A 243 26.56 14.04 5.74
CA LEU A 243 26.22 15.40 5.30
C LEU A 243 26.64 16.44 6.35
N SER A 244 27.27 17.53 5.88
CA SER A 244 27.51 18.72 6.69
C SER A 244 26.26 19.59 6.72
N ILE A 245 25.31 19.28 7.60
CA ILE A 245 24.03 19.96 7.70
C ILE A 245 24.16 21.21 8.59
N ARG A 246 23.69 22.36 8.09
CA ARG A 246 23.55 23.60 8.86
C ARG A 246 22.12 24.11 8.71
N PHE A 247 21.54 24.53 9.83
CA PHE A 247 20.19 25.09 9.87
C PHE A 247 20.24 26.57 10.23
N THR A 248 19.42 27.36 9.55
CA THR A 248 19.28 28.81 9.75
C THR A 248 17.90 29.20 10.26
N GLU A 249 16.93 28.33 10.00
CA GLU A 249 15.53 28.52 10.31
C GLU A 249 15.27 28.22 11.79
N PRO A 250 14.50 29.06 12.51
CA PRO A 250 14.31 28.91 13.95
C PRO A 250 13.49 27.67 14.33
N VAL A 251 12.68 27.15 13.40
CA VAL A 251 11.86 25.95 13.54
C VAL A 251 11.99 25.13 12.25
N ILE A 252 12.30 23.84 12.37
CA ILE A 252 12.43 22.94 11.22
C ILE A 252 11.57 21.70 11.45
N ALA A 253 10.62 21.44 10.56
CA ALA A 253 9.87 20.19 10.60
C ALA A 253 10.70 19.04 10.04
N PHE A 254 10.73 17.89 10.74
CA PHE A 254 11.46 16.71 10.30
C PHE A 254 10.98 16.21 8.94
N ARG A 255 9.67 16.33 8.65
CA ARG A 255 9.08 15.93 7.37
C ARG A 255 9.58 16.79 6.21
N GLU A 256 9.66 18.10 6.39
CA GLU A 256 10.14 19.02 5.36
C GLU A 256 11.64 18.83 5.11
N PHE A 257 12.41 18.67 6.18
CA PHE A 257 13.83 18.35 6.09
C PHE A 257 14.04 17.02 5.34
N ALA A 258 13.31 15.97 5.71
CA ALA A 258 13.35 14.67 5.04
C ALA A 258 13.04 14.79 3.55
N ALA A 259 11.97 15.51 3.18
CA ALA A 259 11.59 15.73 1.79
C ALA A 259 12.68 16.48 1.00
N ARG A 260 13.34 17.48 1.60
CA ARG A 260 14.41 18.26 0.96
C ARG A 260 15.66 17.42 0.68
N ILE A 261 16.00 16.48 1.55
CA ILE A 261 17.17 15.60 1.39
C ILE A 261 16.83 14.33 0.59
N GLY A 262 15.55 13.97 0.49
CA GLY A 262 15.10 12.77 -0.20
C GLY A 262 15.22 11.50 0.65
N VAL A 263 15.00 11.61 1.96
CA VAL A 263 14.99 10.49 2.93
C VAL A 263 13.62 10.35 3.58
N SER A 264 13.38 9.25 4.30
CA SER A 264 12.15 9.09 5.08
C SER A 264 12.10 10.03 6.29
N ALA A 265 10.89 10.41 6.71
CA ALA A 265 10.67 11.23 7.90
C ALA A 265 11.14 10.51 9.17
N GLU A 266 11.00 9.18 9.21
CA GLU A 266 11.46 8.34 10.31
C GLU A 266 12.99 8.29 10.41
N ALA A 267 13.71 8.26 9.29
CA ALA A 267 15.18 8.36 9.29
C ALA A 267 15.64 9.74 9.75
N ALA A 268 15.03 10.82 9.24
CA ALA A 268 15.30 12.18 9.67
C ALA A 268 15.06 12.37 11.18
N ARG A 269 13.91 11.90 11.69
CA ARG A 269 13.58 11.95 13.12
C ARG A 269 14.62 11.18 13.94
N ALA A 270 14.95 9.95 13.54
CA ALA A 270 15.92 9.12 14.26
C ALA A 270 17.32 9.78 14.30
N PHE A 271 17.76 10.38 13.20
CA PHE A 271 19.04 11.08 13.11
C PHE A 271 19.06 12.36 13.97
N LEU A 272 18.08 13.25 13.78
CA LEU A 272 18.05 14.57 14.43
C LEU A 272 17.70 14.49 15.93
N ALA A 273 16.95 13.48 16.37
CA ALA A 273 16.63 13.30 17.79
C ALA A 273 17.82 12.75 18.58
N VAL A 274 18.68 11.92 17.97
CA VAL A 274 19.85 11.33 18.64
C VAL A 274 21.01 12.33 18.71
N SER A 275 21.23 13.11 17.65
CA SER A 275 22.30 14.11 17.61
C SER A 275 21.78 15.43 17.04
N PRO A 276 21.05 16.22 17.86
CA PRO A 276 20.57 17.52 17.42
C PRO A 276 21.76 18.46 17.13
N PRO A 277 21.69 19.27 16.07
CA PRO A 277 22.70 20.27 15.76
C PRO A 277 22.90 21.26 16.92
N SER A 278 24.12 21.78 17.07
CA SER A 278 24.40 22.81 18.08
C SER A 278 23.46 24.01 17.93
N GLY A 279 22.89 24.47 19.05
CA GLY A 279 21.93 25.57 19.07
C GLY A 279 20.48 25.17 18.83
N TYR A 280 20.19 23.88 18.64
CA TYR A 280 18.83 23.35 18.45
C TYR A 280 18.48 22.28 19.47
N VAL A 281 17.18 22.18 19.74
CA VAL A 281 16.56 21.12 20.55
C VAL A 281 15.62 20.33 19.66
N ALA A 282 15.72 19.00 19.72
CA ALA A 282 14.79 18.09 19.07
C ALA A 282 13.55 17.87 19.95
N LEU A 283 12.37 18.13 19.38
CA LEU A 283 11.07 17.77 19.92
C LEU A 283 10.51 16.55 19.15
N ALA A 284 9.22 16.23 19.28
CA ALA A 284 8.66 15.01 18.70
C ALA A 284 8.78 14.96 17.16
N ASP A 285 8.51 16.08 16.49
CA ASP A 285 8.47 16.16 15.02
C ASP A 285 9.19 17.37 14.41
N ILE A 286 9.86 18.16 15.26
CA ILE A 286 10.52 19.41 14.86
C ILE A 286 11.85 19.61 15.59
N LEU A 287 12.74 20.42 15.00
CA LEU A 287 13.82 21.11 15.70
C LEU A 287 13.38 22.54 16.00
N VAL A 288 13.70 23.02 17.20
CA VAL A 288 13.52 24.42 17.58
C VAL A 288 14.85 24.98 18.04
N SER A 289 15.23 26.16 17.54
CA SER A 289 16.44 26.86 17.98
C SER A 289 16.33 27.29 19.44
N ASN A 290 17.46 27.32 20.15
CA ASN A 290 17.54 27.77 21.53
C ASN A 290 17.01 29.21 21.69
N GLU A 291 17.31 30.09 20.74
CA GLU A 291 16.81 31.46 20.72
C GLU A 291 15.28 31.51 20.64
N LYS A 292 14.68 30.69 19.76
CA LYS A 292 13.22 30.61 19.63
C LYS A 292 12.58 30.03 20.89
N LEU A 293 13.18 29.02 21.52
CA LEU A 293 12.69 28.49 22.80
C LEU A 293 12.74 29.55 23.91
N LEU A 294 13.79 30.35 23.99
CA LEU A 294 13.88 31.45 24.95
C LEU A 294 12.78 32.50 24.69
N GLN A 295 12.55 32.88 23.43
CA GLN A 295 11.47 33.81 23.05
C GLN A 295 10.10 33.29 23.50
N ILE A 296 9.81 32.01 23.27
CA ILE A 296 8.56 31.37 23.71
C ILE A 296 8.47 31.38 25.24
N GLY A 297 9.54 31.00 25.93
CA GLY A 297 9.61 30.96 27.39
C GLY A 297 9.36 32.32 28.04
N ASP A 298 9.92 33.39 27.47
CA ASP A 298 9.71 34.75 27.97
C ASP A 298 8.27 35.22 27.79
N LYS A 299 7.63 34.92 26.65
CA LYS A 299 6.21 35.22 26.42
C LYS A 299 5.31 34.48 27.41
N ILE A 300 5.58 33.21 27.67
CA ILE A 300 4.83 32.41 28.65
C ILE A 300 5.02 32.96 30.07
N ARG A 301 6.26 33.33 30.44
CA ARG A 301 6.56 33.92 31.75
C ARG A 301 5.82 35.25 31.96
N VAL A 302 5.79 36.11 30.94
CA VAL A 302 5.06 37.39 30.96
C VAL A 302 3.55 37.13 31.12
N ALA A 303 3.00 36.17 30.38
CA ALA A 303 1.59 35.82 30.49
C ALA A 303 1.23 35.35 31.92
N ILE A 304 2.03 34.43 32.49
CA ILE A 304 1.81 33.93 33.86
C ILE A 304 1.90 35.06 34.90
N SER A 305 2.82 36.01 34.73
CA SER A 305 3.00 37.11 35.70
C SER A 305 1.90 38.17 35.63
N GLN A 306 1.20 38.32 34.50
CA GLN A 306 0.06 39.24 34.36
C GLN A 306 -1.24 38.68 34.96
N SER A 307 -1.50 37.38 34.82
CA SER A 307 -2.76 36.75 35.23
C SER A 307 -2.63 35.85 36.48
N GLY A 308 -1.41 35.58 36.96
CA GLY A 308 -1.11 34.68 38.08
C GLY A 308 -1.22 33.18 37.73
N LYS A 309 -1.91 32.85 36.63
CA LYS A 309 -2.12 31.49 36.10
C LYS A 309 -2.23 31.55 34.57
N LEU A 310 -1.85 30.48 33.88
CA LEU A 310 -1.98 30.38 32.43
C LEU A 310 -2.74 29.10 32.06
N ALA A 311 -3.82 29.23 31.29
CA ALA A 311 -4.56 28.09 30.77
C ALA A 311 -3.73 27.38 29.68
N LEU A 312 -3.81 26.05 29.60
CA LEU A 312 -3.08 25.27 28.58
C LEU A 312 -3.41 25.74 27.16
N LYS A 313 -4.66 26.11 26.91
CA LYS A 313 -5.13 26.62 25.60
C LYS A 313 -4.46 27.94 25.22
N GLU A 314 -4.26 28.84 26.18
CA GLU A 314 -3.58 30.11 25.95
C GLU A 314 -2.09 29.91 25.73
N ALA A 315 -1.46 29.03 26.53
CA ALA A 315 -0.08 28.63 26.33
C ALA A 315 0.14 27.99 24.96
N ALA A 316 -0.74 27.08 24.56
CA ALA A 316 -0.68 26.43 23.24
C ALA A 316 -0.79 27.46 22.11
N LYS A 317 -1.71 28.42 22.24
CA LYS A 317 -1.85 29.50 21.27
C LYS A 317 -0.58 30.35 21.12
N ILE A 318 0.09 30.71 22.23
CA ILE A 318 1.36 31.44 22.19
C ILE A 318 2.44 30.64 21.44
N ILE A 319 2.49 29.33 21.65
CA ILE A 319 3.48 28.43 21.02
C ILE A 319 3.17 28.24 19.52
N GLU A 320 1.90 28.07 19.17
CA GLU A 320 1.43 27.97 17.78
C GLU A 320 1.66 29.27 17.00
N GLU A 321 1.45 30.44 17.61
CA GLU A 321 1.75 31.75 17.02
C GLU A 321 3.24 31.95 16.71
N GLU A 322 4.12 31.21 17.42
CA GLU A 322 5.56 31.17 17.17
C GLU A 322 5.98 30.11 16.12
N GLY A 323 5.00 29.45 15.51
CA GLY A 323 5.20 28.47 14.44
C GLY A 323 5.53 27.05 14.94
N VAL A 324 5.23 26.74 16.20
CA VAL A 324 5.49 25.42 16.79
C VAL A 324 4.17 24.71 17.11
N ASP A 325 3.94 23.56 16.49
CA ASP A 325 2.76 22.71 16.71
C ASP A 325 3.10 21.52 17.64
N ASP A 326 3.68 21.84 18.81
CA ASP A 326 4.04 20.85 19.84
C ASP A 326 4.06 21.47 21.25
N SER A 327 2.93 22.03 21.64
CA SER A 327 2.78 22.79 22.88
C SER A 327 3.16 22.00 24.14
N ALA A 328 2.84 20.70 24.19
CA ALA A 328 3.11 19.87 25.36
C ALA A 328 4.60 19.61 25.57
N ASN A 329 5.35 19.28 24.51
CA ASN A 329 6.78 19.02 24.64
C ASN A 329 7.58 20.32 24.82
N VAL A 330 7.16 21.42 24.18
CA VAL A 330 7.76 22.75 24.41
C VAL A 330 7.62 23.17 25.87
N LEU A 331 6.42 23.07 26.44
CA LEU A 331 6.20 23.41 27.85
C LEU A 331 7.05 22.56 28.80
N THR A 332 7.11 21.25 28.54
CA THR A 332 7.94 20.33 29.32
C THR A 332 9.42 20.70 29.22
N MET A 333 9.91 21.02 28.02
CA MET A 333 11.30 21.43 27.79
C MET A 333 11.65 22.75 28.49
N LEU A 334 10.71 23.69 28.53
CA LEU A 334 10.84 24.97 29.23
C LEU A 334 10.70 24.84 30.76
N GLY A 335 10.49 23.62 31.29
CA GLY A 335 10.38 23.37 32.72
C GLY A 335 8.99 23.66 33.32
N TYR A 336 7.94 23.65 32.50
CA TYR A 336 6.57 23.74 32.95
C TYR A 336 5.89 22.36 33.00
N ARG A 337 4.95 22.19 33.93
CA ARG A 337 4.06 21.04 34.01
C ARG A 337 2.63 21.42 33.73
N ILE A 338 1.94 20.54 33.01
CA ILE A 338 0.51 20.62 32.74
C ILE A 338 -0.23 19.96 33.91
N ARG A 339 -1.05 20.73 34.63
CA ARG A 339 -1.95 20.22 35.67
C ARG A 339 -3.32 20.01 35.07
N TRP A 340 -3.78 18.76 35.10
CA TRP A 340 -5.10 18.39 34.65
C TRP A 340 -6.09 18.47 35.81
N HIS A 341 -7.15 19.26 35.62
CA HIS A 341 -8.31 19.26 36.51
C HIS A 341 -9.43 18.48 35.81
N GLY A 342 -9.39 17.15 35.91
CA GLY A 342 -10.33 16.26 35.22
C GLY A 342 -9.93 15.92 33.77
N ILE A 343 -10.91 15.49 32.96
CA ILE A 343 -10.71 15.02 31.57
C ILE A 343 -10.79 16.17 30.55
N ASN A 344 -11.34 17.33 30.95
CA ASN A 344 -11.51 18.46 30.05
C ASN A 344 -10.20 19.27 29.92
N SER A 345 -9.65 19.34 28.71
CA SER A 345 -8.44 20.11 28.39
C SER A 345 -8.59 21.61 28.64
N GLU A 346 -9.83 22.14 28.66
CA GLU A 346 -10.07 23.57 28.96
C GLU A 346 -9.81 23.94 30.43
N GLN A 347 -9.76 22.95 31.33
CA GLN A 347 -9.47 23.15 32.74
C GLN A 347 -8.00 22.88 33.07
N ALA A 348 -7.17 22.57 32.07
CA ALA A 348 -5.75 22.30 32.29
C ALA A 348 -4.97 23.63 32.46
N GLU A 349 -4.14 23.69 33.49
CA GLU A 349 -3.31 24.86 33.82
C GLU A 349 -1.82 24.55 33.66
N VAL A 350 -1.06 25.55 33.22
CA VAL A 350 0.41 25.49 33.15
C VAL A 350 0.99 26.02 34.46
N SER A 351 1.87 25.24 35.08
CA SER A 351 2.57 25.62 36.31
C SER A 351 4.07 25.38 36.19
N VAL A 352 4.89 26.20 36.86
CA VAL A 352 6.35 26.01 36.91
C VAL A 352 6.66 24.69 37.63
N ASP A 353 7.58 23.88 37.09
CA ASP A 353 8.07 22.69 37.77
C ASP A 353 8.98 23.12 38.95
N PRO A 354 8.62 22.82 40.21
CA PRO A 354 9.41 23.24 41.37
C PRO A 354 10.82 22.62 41.41
N LYS A 355 11.13 21.63 40.56
CA LYS A 355 12.46 21.01 40.48
C LYS A 355 13.50 21.84 39.70
N ASN A 356 13.09 22.86 38.94
CA ASN A 356 14.01 23.69 38.15
C ASN A 356 14.46 24.98 38.88
N TYR A 357 14.15 25.13 40.17
CA TYR A 357 14.54 26.28 41.02
C TYR A 357 15.43 25.89 42.21
N SER A 358 16.11 24.75 42.15
CA SER A 358 17.16 24.38 43.11
C SER A 358 18.54 24.42 42.44
N GLU A 359 19.02 25.63 42.17
CA GLU A 359 20.45 25.99 42.15
C GLU A 359 20.65 27.27 42.97
#